data_AF-A0A1Y1CQ22-F1
#
_entry.id   AF-A0A1Y1CQ22-F1
#
_cell.length_a   1.000
_cell.length_b   1.000
_cell.length_c   1.000
_cell.angle_alpha   90.00
_cell.angle_beta   90.00
_cell.angle_gamma   90.00
#
_symmetry.space_group_name_H-M   'P 1'
#
loop_
_entity.id
_entity.type
_entity.pdbx_description
1 polymer ?
#
loop_
_entity_poly.entity_id
_entity_poly.type
_entity_poly.pdbx_seq_one_letter_code
_entity_poly.pdbx_strand_id
1 'polypeptide(L)'
;MKGNIYIKALEIGFENQTTGISFSKVVEELGIEKDLESPVFACNFTIWFYTNFYNPDAEASVKYNSTGPPYITPVTLDELKEFKTEKSFIKGEATQKYIDYLELKEARESSQIAKMFAYASIFIAICSIIVSPIVSNYLSESPTPVIVTENRDNSNDLIYQKLTEIDSTINQVVKDFNQTKLKQLVVTAPKK
;
A
#
# COMPACT_ATOMS: atom_id res chain seq x y z
N MET A 1 -1.17 8.69 -16.77
CA MET A 1 -2.63 8.93 -16.74
C MET A 1 -2.83 10.43 -16.64
N LYS A 2 -3.57 11.05 -17.58
CA LYS A 2 -4.04 12.42 -17.40
C LYS A 2 -4.91 12.41 -16.13
N GLY A 3 -4.52 13.12 -15.09
CA GLY A 3 -5.21 13.09 -13.80
C GLY A 3 -6.68 13.51 -13.97
N ASN A 4 -7.60 12.81 -13.31
CA ASN A 4 -9.00 13.22 -13.31
C ASN A 4 -9.12 14.52 -12.51
N ILE A 5 -9.59 15.60 -13.15
CA ILE A 5 -9.70 16.95 -12.54
C ILE A 5 -10.53 16.96 -11.26
N TYR A 6 -11.54 16.10 -11.16
CA TYR A 6 -12.41 16.01 -9.99
C TYR A 6 -11.66 15.39 -8.81
N ILE A 7 -10.87 14.35 -9.05
CA ILE A 7 -10.04 13.73 -8.02
C ILE A 7 -8.95 14.70 -7.57
N LYS A 8 -8.34 15.43 -8.50
CA LYS A 8 -7.35 16.47 -8.18
C LYS A 8 -7.95 17.61 -7.36
N ALA A 9 -9.17 18.04 -7.67
CA ALA A 9 -9.88 19.02 -6.86
C ALA A 9 -10.14 18.49 -5.44
N LEU A 10 -10.52 17.22 -5.29
CA LEU A 10 -10.69 16.60 -3.97
C LEU A 10 -9.37 16.49 -3.20
N GLU A 11 -8.26 16.15 -3.85
CA GLU A 11 -6.91 16.15 -3.28
C GLU A 11 -6.54 17.52 -2.73
N ILE A 12 -6.72 18.58 -3.53
CA ILE A 12 -6.51 19.97 -3.12
C ILE A 12 -7.40 20.33 -1.92
N GLY A 13 -8.68 19.95 -1.95
CA GLY A 13 -9.59 20.17 -0.83
C GLY A 13 -9.19 19.42 0.43
N PHE A 14 -8.68 18.19 0.29
CA PHE A 14 -8.21 17.34 1.37
C PHE A 14 -6.96 17.94 2.04
N GLU A 15 -6.02 18.47 1.26
CA GLU A 15 -4.83 19.16 1.77
C GLU A 15 -5.16 20.47 2.51
N ASN A 16 -6.29 21.11 2.15
CA ASN A 16 -6.75 22.37 2.72
C ASN A 16 -7.95 22.21 3.67
N GLN A 17 -8.11 21.06 4.33
CA GLN A 17 -9.26 20.76 5.19
C GLN A 17 -9.50 21.79 6.30
N THR A 18 -8.44 22.34 6.90
CA THR A 18 -8.53 23.27 8.03
C THR A 18 -8.60 24.73 7.60
N THR A 19 -7.95 25.08 6.49
CA THR A 19 -7.84 26.47 6.00
C THR A 19 -8.90 26.82 4.98
N GLY A 20 -9.52 25.81 4.35
CA GLY A 20 -10.45 25.97 3.25
C GLY A 20 -9.78 26.44 1.96
N ILE A 21 -10.49 26.24 0.84
CA ILE A 21 -10.05 26.66 -0.48
C ILE A 21 -11.21 27.27 -1.27
N SER A 22 -10.91 28.31 -2.05
CA SER A 22 -11.90 28.98 -2.89
C SER A 22 -12.02 28.30 -4.25
N PHE A 23 -13.19 28.41 -4.87
CA PHE A 23 -13.44 27.87 -6.22
C PHE A 23 -12.40 28.40 -7.22
N SER A 24 -12.16 29.72 -7.20
CA SER A 24 -11.14 30.39 -8.03
C SER A 24 -9.75 29.79 -7.86
N LYS A 25 -9.32 29.52 -6.62
CA LYS A 25 -8.01 28.91 -6.34
C LYS A 25 -7.93 27.46 -6.83
N VAL A 26 -9.00 26.68 -6.69
CA VAL A 26 -9.05 25.32 -7.25
C VAL A 26 -8.93 25.36 -8.78
N VAL A 27 -9.65 26.28 -9.43
CA VAL A 27 -9.59 26.46 -10.89
C VAL A 27 -8.17 26.81 -11.35
N GLU A 28 -7.50 27.71 -10.64
CA GLU A 28 -6.12 28.11 -10.90
C GLU A 28 -5.14 26.94 -10.72
N GLU A 29 -5.22 26.21 -9.59
CA GLU A 29 -4.35 25.06 -9.32
C GLU A 29 -4.55 23.90 -10.32
N LEU A 30 -5.76 23.77 -10.89
CA LEU A 30 -6.06 22.79 -11.93
C LEU A 30 -5.68 23.25 -13.34
N GLY A 31 -5.46 24.55 -13.55
CA GLY A 31 -5.17 25.13 -14.87
C GLY A 31 -6.33 24.98 -15.87
N ILE A 32 -7.58 25.10 -15.40
CA ILE A 32 -8.80 24.89 -16.20
C ILE A 32 -9.56 26.18 -16.51
N GLU A 33 -8.91 27.35 -16.41
CA GLU A 33 -9.52 28.66 -16.63
C GLU A 33 -10.13 28.77 -18.04
N LYS A 34 -9.41 28.26 -19.05
CA LYS A 34 -9.88 28.24 -20.44
C LYS A 34 -11.05 27.29 -20.65
N ASP A 35 -11.08 26.17 -19.93
CA ASP A 35 -12.17 25.20 -20.05
C ASP A 35 -13.48 25.78 -19.50
N LEU A 36 -13.39 26.70 -18.54
CA LEU A 36 -14.55 27.45 -18.01
C LEU A 36 -15.13 28.48 -18.98
N GLU A 37 -14.49 28.76 -20.12
CA GLU A 37 -15.11 29.56 -21.19
C GLU A 37 -16.33 28.83 -21.77
N SER A 38 -16.34 27.50 -21.72
CA SER A 38 -17.52 26.69 -22.07
C SER A 38 -18.59 26.82 -21.00
N PRO A 39 -19.78 27.39 -21.31
CA PRO A 39 -20.83 27.58 -20.31
C PRO A 39 -21.31 26.26 -19.70
N VAL A 40 -21.31 25.19 -20.51
CA VAL A 40 -21.72 23.85 -20.08
C VAL A 40 -20.73 23.27 -19.07
N PHE A 41 -19.43 23.37 -19.36
CA PHE A 41 -18.40 22.88 -18.45
C PHE A 41 -18.36 23.71 -17.16
N ALA A 42 -18.41 25.04 -17.28
CA ALA A 42 -18.44 25.95 -16.14
C ALA A 42 -19.62 25.66 -15.21
N CYS A 43 -20.81 25.46 -15.77
CA CYS A 43 -21.99 25.06 -15.01
C CYS A 43 -21.74 23.73 -14.28
N ASN A 44 -21.39 22.67 -14.99
CA ASN A 44 -21.20 21.35 -14.39
C ASN A 44 -20.11 21.32 -13.31
N PHE A 45 -19.00 22.01 -13.55
CA PHE A 45 -17.90 22.06 -12.59
C PHE A 45 -18.26 22.88 -11.35
N THR A 46 -18.98 24.00 -11.51
CA THR A 46 -19.48 24.80 -10.38
C THR A 46 -20.46 23.99 -9.54
N ILE A 47 -21.41 23.29 -10.17
CA ILE A 47 -22.36 22.42 -9.47
C ILE A 47 -21.63 21.35 -8.70
N TRP A 48 -20.69 20.66 -9.37
CA TRP A 48 -19.90 19.62 -8.76
C TRP A 48 -19.10 20.14 -7.56
N PHE A 49 -18.48 21.32 -7.70
CA PHE A 49 -17.69 21.92 -6.61
C PHE A 49 -18.55 22.18 -5.38
N TYR A 50 -19.65 22.94 -5.49
CA TYR A 50 -20.50 23.26 -4.33
C TYR A 50 -21.30 22.06 -3.79
N THR A 51 -21.39 20.97 -4.57
CA THR A 51 -21.89 19.68 -4.05
C THR A 51 -20.88 19.02 -3.12
N ASN A 52 -19.57 19.17 -3.36
CA ASN A 52 -18.50 18.49 -2.61
C ASN A 52 -17.79 19.40 -1.59
N PHE A 53 -17.93 20.72 -1.71
CA PHE A 53 -17.35 21.71 -0.84
C PHE A 53 -18.45 22.54 -0.17
N TYR A 54 -18.39 22.63 1.15
CA TYR A 54 -19.28 23.44 1.97
C TYR A 54 -18.80 24.88 1.99
N ASN A 55 -19.67 25.81 1.62
CA ASN A 55 -19.47 27.24 1.85
C ASN A 55 -20.75 27.78 2.50
N PRO A 56 -20.68 28.38 3.70
CA PRO A 56 -21.86 28.80 4.45
C PRO A 56 -22.73 29.81 3.69
N ASP A 57 -22.12 30.70 2.92
CA ASP A 57 -22.81 31.75 2.15
C ASP A 57 -23.40 31.18 0.85
N ALA A 58 -22.71 30.23 0.21
CA ALA A 58 -23.17 29.56 -1.01
C ALA A 58 -24.27 28.51 -0.77
N GLU A 59 -24.32 27.90 0.42
CA GLU A 59 -25.30 26.83 0.75
C GLU A 59 -26.75 27.32 0.69
N ALA A 60 -27.00 28.61 0.97
CA ALA A 60 -28.34 29.19 0.84
C ALA A 60 -28.85 29.18 -0.62
N SER A 61 -27.94 29.26 -1.58
CA SER A 61 -28.24 29.20 -3.02
C SER A 61 -28.32 27.75 -3.53
N VAL A 62 -27.83 26.76 -2.77
CA VAL A 62 -27.97 25.34 -3.11
C VAL A 62 -29.34 24.84 -2.66
N LYS A 63 -30.23 24.56 -3.62
CA LYS A 63 -31.58 24.06 -3.31
C LYS A 63 -31.54 22.56 -3.09
N TYR A 64 -32.06 22.13 -1.95
CA TYR A 64 -32.28 20.73 -1.63
C TYR A 64 -33.73 20.36 -1.95
N ASN A 65 -33.94 19.33 -2.77
CA ASN A 65 -35.27 18.73 -2.89
C ASN A 65 -35.50 17.85 -1.66
N SER A 66 -36.69 17.89 -1.07
CA SER A 66 -37.03 17.10 0.13
C SER A 66 -36.91 15.59 -0.05
N THR A 67 -36.81 15.12 -1.30
CA THR A 67 -36.69 13.71 -1.67
C THR A 67 -35.57 13.42 -2.69
N GLY A 68 -34.71 14.39 -3.00
CA GLY A 68 -33.73 14.24 -4.09
C GLY A 68 -32.37 14.86 -3.77
N PRO A 69 -31.34 14.57 -4.60
CA PRO A 69 -30.03 15.17 -4.44
C PRO A 69 -30.10 16.71 -4.56
N PRO A 70 -29.17 17.44 -3.93
CA PRO A 70 -29.06 18.88 -4.14
C PRO A 70 -28.98 19.19 -5.63
N TYR A 71 -29.70 20.22 -6.06
CA TYR A 71 -29.67 20.68 -7.43
C TYR A 71 -29.48 22.20 -7.47
N ILE A 72 -28.74 22.64 -8.47
CA ILE A 72 -28.51 24.05 -8.76
C ILE A 72 -29.29 24.37 -10.03
N THR A 73 -30.12 25.41 -9.93
CA THR A 73 -30.87 25.95 -11.07
C THR A 73 -30.00 26.98 -11.81
N PRO A 74 -30.32 27.31 -13.07
CA PRO A 74 -29.61 28.40 -13.77
C PRO A 74 -29.61 29.72 -13.00
N VAL A 75 -30.68 30.03 -12.25
CA VAL A 75 -30.78 31.24 -11.42
C VAL A 75 -29.81 31.18 -10.25
N THR A 76 -29.79 30.06 -9.51
CA THR A 76 -28.87 29.92 -8.37
C THR A 76 -27.43 29.74 -8.80
N LEU A 77 -27.16 29.30 -10.03
CA LEU A 77 -25.82 29.26 -10.60
C LEU A 77 -25.20 30.66 -10.75
N ASP A 78 -26.01 31.68 -11.07
CA ASP A 78 -25.53 33.06 -11.17
C ASP A 78 -25.18 33.63 -9.79
N GLU A 79 -25.98 33.33 -8.76
CA GLU A 79 -25.68 33.69 -7.36
C GLU A 79 -24.36 33.06 -6.89
N LEU A 80 -24.10 31.80 -7.26
CA LEU A 80 -22.84 31.10 -6.91
C LEU A 80 -21.59 31.76 -7.51
N LYS A 81 -21.71 32.64 -8.51
CA LYS A 81 -20.57 33.35 -9.07
C LYS A 81 -19.97 34.35 -8.08
N GLU A 82 -20.78 34.89 -7.17
CA GLU A 82 -20.35 35.88 -6.18
C GLU A 82 -19.42 35.25 -5.13
N PHE A 83 -19.62 33.96 -4.83
CA PHE A 83 -18.88 33.22 -3.80
C PHE A 83 -17.60 32.54 -4.32
N LYS A 84 -17.16 32.84 -5.55
CA LYS A 84 -16.00 32.16 -6.18
C LYS A 84 -14.67 32.41 -5.47
N THR A 85 -14.55 33.54 -4.77
CA THR A 85 -13.34 33.94 -4.04
C THR A 85 -13.38 33.52 -2.57
N GLU A 86 -14.54 33.12 -2.08
CA GLU A 86 -14.74 32.75 -0.68
C GLU A 86 -14.25 31.33 -0.38
N LYS A 87 -13.90 31.11 0.88
CA LYS A 87 -13.37 29.83 1.35
C LYS A 87 -14.48 28.80 1.45
N SER A 88 -14.24 27.66 0.83
CA SER A 88 -15.10 26.48 0.93
C SER A 88 -14.29 25.33 1.55
N PHE A 89 -14.95 24.47 2.32
CA PHE A 89 -14.34 23.37 3.06
C PHE A 89 -14.81 22.05 2.48
N ILE A 90 -13.91 21.09 2.27
CA ILE A 90 -14.30 19.78 1.74
C ILE A 90 -15.30 19.10 2.68
N LYS A 91 -16.42 18.60 2.12
CA LYS A 91 -17.45 17.89 2.88
C LYS A 91 -16.97 16.49 3.26
N GLY A 92 -17.50 15.94 4.35
CA GLY A 92 -17.15 14.59 4.82
C GLY A 92 -17.35 13.50 3.75
N GLU A 93 -18.44 13.54 2.99
CA GLU A 93 -18.68 12.60 1.88
C GLU A 93 -17.64 12.72 0.76
N ALA A 94 -17.19 13.95 0.47
CA ALA A 94 -16.18 14.21 -0.54
C ALA A 94 -14.79 13.74 -0.08
N THR A 95 -14.48 13.94 1.20
CA THR A 95 -13.29 13.38 1.86
C THR A 95 -13.30 11.85 1.77
N GLN A 96 -14.43 11.20 2.07
CA GLN A 96 -14.55 9.74 1.95
C GLN A 96 -14.31 9.25 0.53
N LYS A 97 -14.92 9.88 -0.49
CA LYS A 97 -14.68 9.55 -1.91
C LYS A 97 -13.21 9.63 -2.29
N TYR A 98 -12.48 10.60 -1.73
CA TYR A 98 -11.05 10.74 -1.97
C TYR A 98 -10.23 9.64 -1.28
N ILE A 99 -10.56 9.29 -0.04
CA ILE A 99 -9.93 8.17 0.68
C ILE A 99 -10.18 6.85 -0.06
N ASP A 100 -11.42 6.57 -0.46
CA ASP A 100 -11.78 5.37 -1.24
C ASP A 100 -10.96 5.30 -2.55
N TYR A 101 -10.72 6.45 -3.20
CA TYR A 101 -9.87 6.52 -4.37
C TYR A 101 -8.41 6.14 -4.06
N LEU A 102 -7.84 6.61 -2.94
CA LEU A 102 -6.49 6.26 -2.50
C LEU A 102 -6.37 4.76 -2.20
N GLU A 103 -7.34 4.20 -1.48
CA GLU A 103 -7.39 2.77 -1.19
C GLU A 103 -7.49 1.92 -2.46
N LEU A 104 -8.34 2.32 -3.42
CA LEU A 104 -8.44 1.65 -4.73
C LEU A 104 -7.14 1.75 -5.53
N LYS A 105 -6.43 2.88 -5.43
CA LYS A 105 -5.14 3.06 -6.10
C LYS A 105 -4.09 2.11 -5.51
N GLU A 106 -4.00 2.04 -4.18
CA GLU A 106 -3.10 1.13 -3.47
C GLU A 106 -3.46 -0.35 -3.72
N ALA A 107 -4.75 -0.68 -3.76
CA ALA A 107 -5.24 -2.02 -4.10
C ALA A 107 -4.84 -2.44 -5.52
N ARG A 108 -4.80 -1.49 -6.48
CA ARG A 108 -4.33 -1.76 -7.84
C ARG A 108 -2.83 -1.99 -7.89
N GLU A 109 -2.06 -1.19 -7.17
CA GLU A 109 -0.60 -1.33 -7.10
C GLU A 109 -0.22 -2.66 -6.44
N SER A 110 -0.83 -3.00 -5.30
CA SER A 110 -0.63 -4.30 -4.65
C SER A 110 -1.07 -5.48 -5.52
N SER A 111 -2.17 -5.34 -6.28
CA SER A 111 -2.60 -6.36 -7.25
C SER A 111 -1.57 -6.57 -8.37
N GLN A 112 -0.93 -5.51 -8.87
CA GLN A 112 0.13 -5.63 -9.88
C GLN A 112 1.36 -6.36 -9.33
N ILE A 113 1.75 -6.06 -8.08
CA ILE A 113 2.85 -6.75 -7.41
C ILE A 113 2.51 -8.23 -7.21
N ALA A 114 1.30 -8.54 -6.75
CA ALA A 114 0.83 -9.92 -6.57
C ALA A 114 0.85 -10.70 -7.90
N LYS A 115 0.45 -10.07 -9.01
CA LYS A 115 0.55 -10.68 -10.35
C LYS A 115 1.99 -11.01 -10.72
N MET A 116 2.95 -10.13 -10.42
CA MET A 116 4.37 -10.39 -10.65
C MET A 116 4.86 -11.61 -9.85
N PHE A 117 4.50 -11.71 -8.57
CA PHE A 117 4.83 -12.88 -7.75
C PHE A 117 4.17 -14.17 -8.26
N ALA A 118 2.92 -14.08 -8.73
CA ALA A 118 2.23 -15.22 -9.33
C ALA A 118 2.97 -15.73 -10.58
N TYR A 119 3.40 -14.82 -11.48
CA TYR A 119 4.21 -15.20 -12.63
C TYR A 119 5.55 -15.84 -12.24
N ALA A 120 6.25 -15.29 -11.25
CA ALA A 120 7.50 -15.88 -10.75
C ALA A 120 7.27 -17.29 -10.18
N SER A 121 6.16 -17.49 -9.47
CA SER A 121 5.81 -18.78 -8.87
C SER A 121 5.49 -19.84 -9.95
N ILE A 122 4.75 -19.45 -10.98
CA ILE A 122 4.47 -20.30 -12.16
C ILE A 122 5.78 -20.70 -12.84
N PHE A 123 6.70 -19.75 -13.02
CA PHE A 123 8.00 -20.03 -13.63
C PHE A 123 8.82 -21.05 -12.84
N ILE A 124 8.92 -20.87 -11.51
CA ILE A 124 9.63 -21.81 -10.63
C ILE A 124 9.00 -23.20 -10.71
N ALA A 125 7.67 -23.30 -10.67
CA ALA A 125 6.97 -24.58 -10.77
C ALA A 125 7.30 -25.32 -12.08
N ILE A 126 7.34 -24.61 -13.21
CA ILE A 126 7.74 -25.19 -14.50
C ILE A 126 9.18 -25.69 -14.45
N CYS A 127 10.12 -24.91 -13.92
CA CYS A 127 11.51 -25.33 -13.76
C CYS A 127 11.63 -26.58 -12.87
N SER A 128 10.91 -26.65 -11.75
CA SER A 128 10.93 -27.80 -10.84
C SER A 128 10.45 -29.09 -11.51
N ILE A 129 9.41 -29.01 -12.36
CA ILE A 129 8.92 -30.17 -13.13
C ILE A 129 10.00 -30.67 -14.10
N ILE A 130 10.75 -29.77 -14.74
CA ILE A 130 11.79 -30.12 -15.73
C ILE A 130 13.06 -30.66 -15.06
N VAL A 131 13.47 -30.07 -13.92
CA VAL A 131 14.71 -30.43 -13.23
C VAL A 131 14.58 -31.75 -12.47
N SER A 132 13.39 -32.09 -11.97
CA SER A 132 13.15 -33.31 -11.19
C SER A 132 13.58 -34.61 -11.90
N PRO A 133 13.21 -34.88 -13.16
CA PRO A 133 13.71 -36.04 -13.92
C PRO A 133 15.23 -36.03 -14.11
N ILE A 134 15.83 -34.86 -14.34
CA ILE A 134 17.27 -34.71 -14.59
C ILE A 134 18.05 -35.06 -13.32
N VAL A 135 17.68 -34.48 -12.19
CA VAL A 135 18.31 -34.74 -10.88
C VAL A 135 18.14 -36.21 -10.48
N SER A 136 16.95 -36.80 -10.71
CA SER A 136 16.71 -38.22 -10.46
C SER A 136 17.63 -39.15 -11.27
N ASN A 137 17.99 -38.75 -12.50
CA ASN A 137 18.89 -39.54 -13.35
C ASN A 137 20.37 -39.37 -12.95
N TYR A 138 20.77 -38.22 -12.40
CA TYR A 138 22.14 -37.99 -11.92
C TYR A 138 22.40 -38.53 -10.50
N LEU A 139 21.37 -38.58 -9.65
CA LEU A 139 21.45 -39.13 -8.28
C LEU A 139 21.02 -40.60 -8.19
N SER A 140 20.82 -41.29 -9.31
CA SER A 140 20.71 -42.74 -9.29
C SER A 140 22.05 -43.33 -8.86
N GLU A 141 22.25 -43.48 -7.56
CA GLU A 141 23.24 -44.39 -7.01
C GLU A 141 22.95 -45.76 -7.61
N SER A 142 23.89 -46.25 -8.42
CA SER A 142 23.88 -47.64 -8.87
C SER A 142 23.65 -48.53 -7.65
N PRO A 143 22.73 -49.51 -7.70
CA PRO A 143 22.39 -50.32 -6.54
C PRO A 143 23.68 -50.87 -5.94
N THR A 144 24.07 -50.32 -4.79
CA THR A 144 25.28 -50.77 -4.11
C THR A 144 25.02 -52.22 -3.74
N PRO A 145 25.82 -53.19 -4.23
CA PRO A 145 25.66 -54.57 -3.82
C PRO A 145 25.78 -54.60 -2.30
N VAL A 146 24.76 -55.15 -1.64
CA VAL A 146 24.77 -55.35 -0.19
C VAL A 146 25.88 -56.36 0.09
N ILE A 147 27.08 -55.86 0.38
CA ILE A 147 28.12 -56.69 0.97
C ILE A 147 27.69 -56.85 2.43
N VAL A 148 27.17 -58.03 2.76
CA VAL A 148 26.99 -58.45 4.15
C VAL A 148 28.38 -58.61 4.74
N THR A 149 29.02 -57.52 5.16
CA THR A 149 30.16 -57.59 6.07
C THR A 149 29.60 -57.66 7.48
N GLU A 150 29.63 -58.86 8.02
CA GLU A 150 29.57 -59.12 9.45
C GLU A 150 30.77 -58.44 10.11
N ASN A 151 30.66 -57.14 10.40
CA ASN A 151 31.65 -56.42 11.20
C ASN A 151 30.95 -55.30 11.98
N ARG A 152 30.32 -55.71 13.08
CA ARG A 152 29.39 -54.93 13.89
C ARG A 152 30.09 -54.02 14.92
N ASP A 153 31.42 -54.06 15.02
CA ASP A 153 32.13 -53.46 16.16
C ASP A 153 32.80 -52.09 15.89
N ASN A 154 33.05 -51.70 14.63
CA ASN A 154 33.78 -50.44 14.35
C ASN A 154 32.90 -49.22 13.98
N SER A 155 31.60 -49.40 13.73
CA SER A 155 30.71 -48.30 13.32
C SER A 155 30.24 -47.43 14.49
N ASN A 156 30.18 -47.99 15.69
CA ASN A 156 29.66 -47.29 16.86
C ASN A 156 30.64 -46.22 17.34
N ASP A 157 31.94 -46.50 17.32
CA ASP A 157 32.98 -45.57 17.79
C ASP A 157 33.05 -44.28 16.97
N LEU A 158 32.84 -44.36 15.65
CA LEU A 158 32.81 -43.18 14.78
C LEU A 158 31.57 -42.31 15.03
N ILE A 159 30.43 -42.93 15.34
CA ILE A 159 29.20 -42.24 15.69
C ILE A 159 29.34 -41.58 17.06
N TYR A 160 29.94 -42.26 18.04
CA TYR A 160 30.22 -41.70 19.37
C TYR A 160 31.19 -40.53 19.31
N GLN A 161 32.22 -40.58 18.45
CA GLN A 161 33.13 -39.45 18.22
C GLN A 161 32.43 -38.23 17.63
N LYS A 162 31.57 -38.41 16.61
CA LYS A 162 30.82 -37.30 16.03
C LYS A 162 29.81 -36.69 17.01
N LEU A 163 29.16 -37.52 17.83
CA LEU A 163 28.24 -37.04 18.86
C LEU A 163 28.97 -36.24 19.95
N THR A 164 30.15 -36.69 20.38
CA THR A 164 30.96 -35.95 21.37
C THR A 164 31.52 -34.64 20.81
N GLU A 165 31.88 -34.59 19.54
CA GLU A 165 32.30 -33.35 18.86
C GLU A 165 31.15 -32.32 18.79
N ILE A 166 29.94 -32.78 18.45
CA ILE A 166 28.74 -31.93 18.44
C ILE A 166 28.41 -31.39 19.83
N ASP A 167 28.44 -32.24 20.86
CA ASP A 167 28.18 -31.82 22.26
C ASP A 167 29.21 -30.80 22.74
N SER A 168 30.49 -30.97 22.38
CA SER A 168 31.54 -30.01 22.72
C SER A 168 31.32 -28.65 22.05
N THR A 169 30.87 -28.65 20.79
CA THR A 169 30.59 -27.44 20.02
C THR A 169 29.39 -26.68 20.58
N ILE A 170 28.31 -27.39 20.95
CA ILE A 170 27.12 -26.79 21.56
C ILE A 170 27.48 -26.14 22.90
N ASN A 171 28.26 -26.83 23.74
CA ASN A 171 28.68 -26.29 25.03
C ASN A 171 29.57 -25.04 24.90
N GLN A 172 30.43 -25.01 23.89
CA GLN A 172 31.26 -23.84 23.57
C GLN A 172 30.37 -22.63 23.21
N VAL A 173 29.41 -22.82 22.30
CA VAL A 173 28.50 -21.77 21.84
C VAL A 173 27.63 -21.22 22.97
N VAL A 174 27.13 -22.09 23.86
CA VAL A 174 26.34 -21.67 25.03
C VAL A 174 27.19 -20.84 26.01
N LYS A 175 28.45 -21.21 26.22
CA LYS A 175 29.38 -20.47 27.09
C LYS A 175 29.68 -19.08 26.53
N ASP A 176 29.94 -18.99 25.23
CA ASP A 176 30.21 -17.72 24.53
C ASP A 176 28.98 -16.80 24.53
N PHE A 177 27.79 -17.36 24.35
CA PHE A 177 26.54 -16.61 24.44
C PHE A 177 26.31 -16.03 25.84
N ASN A 178 26.52 -16.82 26.89
CA ASN A 178 26.36 -16.36 28.28
C ASN A 178 27.39 -15.30 28.66
N GLN A 179 28.64 -15.41 28.23
CA GLN A 179 29.66 -14.39 28.46
C GLN A 179 29.34 -13.08 27.72
N THR A 180 28.83 -13.17 26.50
CA THR A 180 28.43 -11.99 25.71
C THR A 180 27.25 -11.27 26.34
N LYS A 181 26.25 -12.02 26.82
CA LYS A 181 25.08 -11.46 27.51
C LYS A 181 25.44 -10.80 28.86
N LEU A 182 26.37 -11.39 29.61
CA LEU A 182 26.90 -10.81 30.86
C LEU A 182 27.67 -9.51 30.61
N LYS A 183 28.49 -9.43 29.55
CA LYS A 183 29.20 -8.19 29.19
C LYS A 183 28.25 -7.05 28.81
N GLN A 184 27.15 -7.35 28.13
CA GLN A 184 26.14 -6.34 27.77
C GLN A 184 25.38 -5.79 28.98
N LEU A 185 25.12 -6.63 29.99
CA LEU A 185 24.43 -6.22 31.23
C LEU A 185 25.32 -5.35 32.15
N VAL A 186 26.64 -5.53 32.14
CA VAL A 186 27.58 -4.72 32.95
C VAL A 186 27.77 -3.30 32.39
N VAL A 187 27.57 -3.09 31.08
CA VAL A 187 27.74 -1.77 30.44
C VAL A 187 26.50 -0.88 30.59
N THR A 188 25.34 -1.44 30.93
CA THR A 188 24.07 -0.70 31.05
C THR A 188 23.67 -0.34 32.49
N ALA A 189 24.53 -0.58 33.48
CA ALA A 189 24.28 -0.13 34.84
C ALA A 189 24.57 1.39 34.97
N PRO A 190 23.58 2.25 35.26
CA PRO A 190 23.81 3.67 35.45
C PRO A 190 24.65 3.89 36.73
N LYS A 191 25.75 4.63 36.60
CA LYS A 191 26.49 5.16 37.76
C LYS A 191 25.55 6.08 38.54
N LYS A 192 25.22 5.69 39.77
CA LYS A 192 24.67 6.59 40.78
C LYS A 192 25.76 7.54 41.28
#